data_AF-A0A8J4BY21-F1
#
_entry.id   AF-A0A8J4BY21-F1
#
_cell.length_a   1.000
_cell.length_b   1.000
_cell.length_c   1.000
_cell.angle_alpha   90.00
_cell.angle_beta   90.00
_cell.angle_gamma   90.00
#
_symmetry.space_group_name_H-M   'P 1'
#
loop_
_entity.id
_entity.type
_entity.pdbx_description
1 polymer ?
#
loop_
_entity_poly.entity_id
_entity_poly.type
_entity_poly.pdbx_seq_one_letter_code
_entity_poly.pdbx_strand_id
1 'polypeptide(L)'
;MSHESAPVRSGANMVLASVAGSSVDFARRVLEAGAMPGILTQLRNGTAAVKESAVRNLNSLIGSHRDHAGLIADDALMSLLVALLKAQDSPHTLCKAVVHTLATTAHYGPDMAAAVIKAEALPPVTMLVRGGNTPPDLRAAAINCLAHIATHNEDLAAQVASPGLVESVVARLADKMVPTVRRAAAALLLQLSRKTPALAAQVCAGGCPTALTKFLQMEKDGDGCCTGVTLGGTLASYSPITAKAVVDAAVGAEVVQALRRGDSAGNSSTAAAAAVTTKSGATLKSAATAQNPTMTKGIGSAGDTFGSTAPDAPISIPAAAAWALEQMAQHGEETTMALISQGALSAVLDGYKASAASATSAPGRPEAAVFMRCKAALKALIRHCNSTAPLEPLVAEGTPPAVLKHVLRRAEPLLARDAKSRQQFVTSGGLMRMQELEGRLCAKGLERLKAINALFPADVVTYYRQGGNSK
;
A
#
# COMPACT_ATOMS: atom_id res chain seq x y z
N MET A 1 41.44 4.89 16.88
CA MET A 1 40.85 5.63 15.73
C MET A 1 41.74 6.77 15.20
N SER A 2 42.78 7.17 15.95
CA SER A 2 43.75 8.24 15.62
C SER A 2 45.00 7.77 14.84
N HIS A 3 45.01 6.52 14.35
CA HIS A 3 46.16 5.96 13.65
C HIS A 3 46.44 6.70 12.33
N GLU A 4 47.70 6.87 11.95
CA GLU A 4 48.11 7.64 10.76
C GLU A 4 47.65 6.99 9.44
N SER A 5 47.73 5.66 9.36
CA SER A 5 47.31 4.88 8.19
C SER A 5 45.79 4.87 7.96
N ALA A 6 45.37 5.29 6.76
CA ALA A 6 43.98 5.32 6.34
C ALA A 6 43.30 3.93 6.28
N PRO A 7 43.93 2.87 5.75
CA PRO A 7 43.40 1.50 5.82
C PRO A 7 43.12 1.03 7.24
N VAL A 8 44.00 1.33 8.19
CA VAL A 8 43.83 0.95 9.60
C VAL A 8 42.64 1.68 10.22
N ARG A 9 42.48 2.98 9.94
CA ARG A 9 41.29 3.75 10.36
C ARG A 9 40.00 3.16 9.78
N SER A 10 40.02 2.79 8.50
CA SER A 10 38.87 2.19 7.82
C SER A 10 38.50 0.82 8.40
N GLY A 11 39.49 -0.06 8.61
CA GLY A 11 39.28 -1.37 9.23
C GLY A 11 38.74 -1.26 10.64
N ALA A 12 39.29 -0.35 11.46
CA ALA A 12 38.79 -0.09 12.80
C ALA A 12 37.31 0.32 12.81
N ASN A 13 36.91 1.22 11.90
CA ASN A 13 35.50 1.62 11.75
C ASN A 13 34.60 0.45 11.37
N MET A 14 35.03 -0.43 10.48
CA MET A 14 34.23 -1.58 10.06
C MET A 14 34.01 -2.59 11.20
N VAL A 15 35.03 -2.82 12.03
CA VAL A 15 34.93 -3.66 13.22
C VAL A 15 33.96 -3.03 14.22
N LEU A 16 34.13 -1.75 14.53
CA LEU A 16 33.23 -1.02 15.44
C LEU A 16 31.78 -1.01 14.92
N ALA A 17 31.58 -0.83 13.62
CA ALA A 17 30.25 -0.87 12.98
C ALA A 17 29.57 -2.24 13.16
N SER A 18 30.34 -3.33 13.04
CA SER A 18 29.84 -4.69 13.20
C SER A 18 29.50 -5.00 14.67
N VAL A 19 30.37 -4.55 15.59
CA VAL A 19 30.16 -4.68 17.04
C VAL A 19 28.93 -3.89 17.49
N ALA A 20 28.83 -2.62 17.12
CA ALA A 20 27.69 -1.76 17.43
C ALA A 20 26.38 -2.29 16.83
N GLY A 21 26.42 -2.83 15.61
CA GLY A 21 25.24 -3.40 14.96
C GLY A 21 24.75 -4.72 15.56
N SER A 22 25.54 -5.38 16.41
CA SER A 22 25.20 -6.71 16.96
C SER A 22 24.38 -6.65 18.25
N SER A 23 24.57 -5.63 19.08
CA SER A 23 23.83 -5.46 20.35
C SER A 23 23.82 -4.00 20.78
N VAL A 24 22.71 -3.60 21.40
CA VAL A 24 22.55 -2.28 22.02
C VAL A 24 23.61 -2.05 23.11
N ASP A 25 23.96 -3.08 23.89
CA ASP A 25 24.96 -2.98 24.95
C ASP A 25 26.37 -2.74 24.38
N PHE A 26 26.68 -3.38 23.26
CA PHE A 26 27.97 -3.16 22.58
C PHE A 26 28.04 -1.77 21.96
N ALA A 27 26.95 -1.29 21.36
CA ALA A 27 26.88 0.09 20.87
C ALA A 27 27.09 1.10 22.00
N ARG A 28 26.46 0.88 23.16
CA ARG A 28 26.66 1.73 24.35
C ARG A 28 28.12 1.75 24.78
N ARG A 29 28.78 0.59 24.88
CA ARG A 29 30.22 0.50 25.23
C ARG A 29 31.12 1.22 24.24
N VAL A 30 30.80 1.19 22.94
CA VAL A 30 31.55 1.94 21.92
C VAL A 30 31.40 3.45 22.13
N LEU A 31 30.22 3.93 22.52
CA LEU A 31 29.99 5.34 22.85
C LEU A 31 30.72 5.75 24.13
N GLU A 32 30.62 4.96 25.19
CA GLU A 32 31.31 5.17 26.48
C GLU A 32 32.83 5.17 26.33
N ALA A 33 33.38 4.39 25.39
CA ALA A 33 34.80 4.39 25.04
C ALA A 33 35.24 5.66 24.27
N GLY A 34 34.35 6.63 24.03
CA GLY A 34 34.69 7.90 23.39
C GLY A 34 34.91 7.80 21.88
N ALA A 35 34.17 6.93 21.18
CA ALA A 35 34.32 6.78 19.73
C ALA A 35 33.92 8.04 18.92
N MET A 36 32.95 8.82 19.41
CA MET A 36 32.34 9.94 18.68
C MET A 36 33.34 11.04 18.24
N PRO A 37 34.21 11.60 19.11
CA PRO A 37 35.22 12.58 18.68
C PRO A 37 36.14 12.05 17.56
N GLY A 38 36.50 10.77 17.64
CA GLY A 38 37.31 10.10 16.62
C GLY A 38 36.58 10.00 15.28
N ILE A 39 35.30 9.60 15.30
CA ILE A 39 34.44 9.54 14.11
C ILE A 39 34.30 10.93 13.48
N LEU A 40 33.98 11.96 14.25
CA LEU A 40 33.80 13.33 13.75
C LEU A 40 35.09 13.89 13.11
N THR A 41 36.24 13.61 13.72
CA THR A 41 37.56 14.01 13.16
C THR A 41 37.81 13.32 11.82
N GLN A 42 37.49 12.03 11.72
CA GLN A 42 37.63 11.27 10.48
C GLN A 42 36.65 11.72 9.39
N LEU A 43 35.42 12.12 9.75
CA LEU A 43 34.45 12.67 8.79
C LEU A 43 34.90 14.01 8.21
N ARG A 44 35.61 14.83 8.99
CA ARG A 44 36.16 16.12 8.54
C ARG A 44 37.42 15.93 7.68
N ASN A 45 38.40 15.18 8.19
CA ASN A 45 39.76 15.18 7.65
C ASN A 45 40.17 13.88 6.94
N GLY A 46 39.31 12.86 6.94
CA GLY A 46 39.63 11.54 6.36
C GLY A 46 39.62 11.53 4.83
N THR A 47 40.20 10.47 4.25
CA THR A 47 40.00 10.14 2.84
C THR A 47 38.57 9.66 2.61
N ALA A 48 38.11 9.61 1.35
CA ALA A 48 36.74 9.19 1.05
C ALA A 48 36.39 7.78 1.62
N ALA A 49 37.34 6.83 1.59
CA ALA A 49 37.17 5.50 2.19
C ALA A 49 37.06 5.54 3.72
N VAL A 50 37.84 6.39 4.38
CA VAL A 50 37.77 6.58 5.84
C VAL A 50 36.46 7.26 6.23
N LYS A 51 36.01 8.27 5.46
CA LYS A 51 34.71 8.90 5.66
C LYS A 51 33.58 7.88 5.49
N GLU A 52 33.63 7.04 4.45
CA GLU A 52 32.60 6.03 4.18
C GLU A 52 32.49 5.01 5.32
N SER A 53 33.61 4.47 5.77
CA SER A 53 33.64 3.54 6.91
C SER A 53 33.20 4.21 8.22
N ALA A 54 33.59 5.46 8.46
CA ALA A 54 33.14 6.24 9.62
C ALA A 54 31.62 6.46 9.60
N VAL A 55 31.04 6.80 8.45
CA VAL A 55 29.58 6.94 8.29
C VAL A 55 28.87 5.60 8.51
N ARG A 56 29.42 4.47 8.06
CA ARG A 56 28.83 3.15 8.36
C ARG A 56 28.84 2.82 9.85
N ASN A 57 29.95 3.11 10.53
CA ASN A 57 30.04 2.94 11.98
C ASN A 57 29.01 3.80 12.71
N LEU A 58 28.90 5.06 12.31
CA LEU A 58 27.89 5.99 12.81
C LEU A 58 26.46 5.48 12.57
N ASN A 59 26.15 4.98 11.37
CA ASN A 59 24.85 4.38 11.06
C ASN A 59 24.54 3.17 11.94
N SER A 60 25.52 2.31 12.21
CA SER A 60 25.34 1.19 13.13
C SER A 60 25.02 1.65 14.55
N LEU A 61 25.70 2.69 15.05
CA LEU A 61 25.49 3.24 16.40
C LEU A 61 24.12 3.93 16.53
N ILE A 62 23.75 4.75 15.55
CA ILE A 62 22.42 5.39 15.47
C ILE A 62 21.35 4.31 15.37
N GLY A 63 21.59 3.33 14.49
CA GLY A 63 20.69 2.22 14.19
C GLY A 63 20.51 1.21 15.32
N SER A 64 21.26 1.30 16.43
CA SER A 64 21.13 0.35 17.56
C SER A 64 19.96 0.68 18.49
N HIS A 65 19.66 1.96 18.74
CA HIS A 65 18.62 2.34 19.68
C HIS A 65 18.18 3.79 19.48
N ARG A 66 16.91 4.09 19.78
CA ARG A 66 16.36 5.45 19.68
C ARG A 66 17.13 6.45 20.54
N ASP A 67 17.51 6.08 21.75
CA ASP A 67 18.25 6.96 22.66
C ASP A 67 19.67 7.27 22.15
N HIS A 68 20.33 6.29 21.53
CA HIS A 68 21.63 6.52 20.88
C HIS A 68 21.47 7.45 19.68
N ALA A 69 20.44 7.26 18.86
CA ALA A 69 20.12 8.18 17.79
C ALA A 69 19.93 9.61 18.32
N GLY A 70 19.17 9.79 19.42
CA GLY A 70 18.95 11.10 20.04
C GLY A 70 20.21 11.78 20.57
N LEU A 71 21.14 10.99 21.11
CA LEU A 71 22.43 11.49 21.60
C LEU A 71 23.41 11.84 20.47
N ILE A 72 23.40 11.05 19.40
CA ILE A 72 24.39 11.13 18.32
C ILE A 72 23.95 12.12 17.23
N ALA A 73 22.67 12.11 16.86
CA ALA A 73 22.12 12.88 15.74
C ALA A 73 21.84 14.34 16.10
N ASP A 74 22.88 15.04 16.56
CA ASP A 74 22.82 16.47 16.82
C ASP A 74 22.84 17.30 15.53
N ASP A 75 22.50 18.59 15.65
CA ASP A 75 22.47 19.53 14.53
C ASP A 75 23.82 19.59 13.79
N ALA A 76 24.93 19.51 14.52
CA ALA A 76 26.28 19.60 13.96
C ALA A 76 26.64 18.39 13.09
N LEU A 77 26.30 17.18 13.54
CA LEU A 77 26.50 15.96 12.78
C LEU A 77 25.60 15.93 11.54
N MET A 78 24.33 16.30 11.68
CA MET A 78 23.41 16.33 10.54
C MET A 78 23.89 17.30 9.46
N SER A 79 24.32 18.52 9.84
CA SER A 79 24.92 19.47 8.90
C SER A 79 26.20 18.93 8.25
N LEU A 80 27.07 18.23 9.00
CA LEU A 80 28.28 17.61 8.46
C LEU A 80 27.94 16.52 7.43
N LEU A 81 26.96 15.66 7.71
CA LEU A 81 26.50 14.63 6.77
C LEU A 81 25.94 15.26 5.49
N VAL A 82 25.13 16.32 5.60
CA VAL A 82 24.61 17.04 4.42
C VAL A 82 25.74 17.71 3.63
N ALA A 83 26.76 18.26 4.30
CA ALA A 83 27.94 18.82 3.62
C ALA A 83 28.69 17.76 2.80
N LEU A 84 28.78 16.51 3.30
CA LEU A 84 29.38 15.40 2.55
C LEU A 84 28.59 15.04 1.28
N LEU A 85 27.26 15.23 1.26
CA LEU A 85 26.44 15.04 0.06
C LEU A 85 26.61 16.17 -0.96
N LYS A 86 26.85 17.41 -0.49
CA LYS A 86 27.00 18.60 -1.34
C LYS A 86 28.40 18.69 -1.98
N ALA A 87 29.40 17.98 -1.47
CA ALA A 87 30.76 18.02 -2.01
C ALA A 87 30.86 17.37 -3.41
N GLN A 88 31.49 18.06 -4.36
CA GLN A 88 31.56 17.64 -5.77
C GLN A 88 32.31 16.31 -5.98
N ASP A 89 33.34 16.03 -5.17
CA ASP A 89 34.19 14.84 -5.31
C ASP A 89 33.77 13.67 -4.42
N SER A 90 32.57 13.72 -3.83
CA SER A 90 32.08 12.64 -2.97
C SER A 90 31.72 11.40 -3.80
N PRO A 91 32.34 10.24 -3.55
CA PRO A 91 32.02 9.04 -4.30
C PRO A 91 30.60 8.57 -3.99
N HIS A 92 29.95 7.95 -4.98
CA HIS A 92 28.58 7.45 -4.83
C HIS A 92 28.40 6.46 -3.68
N THR A 93 29.44 5.71 -3.31
CA THR A 93 29.44 4.79 -2.16
C THR A 93 29.34 5.52 -0.83
N LEU A 94 30.06 6.64 -0.67
CA LEU A 94 29.96 7.54 0.48
C LEU A 94 28.58 8.19 0.53
N CYS A 95 28.09 8.73 -0.59
CA CYS A 95 26.75 9.32 -0.66
C CYS A 95 25.67 8.31 -0.25
N LYS A 96 25.79 7.04 -0.68
CA LYS A 96 24.88 5.96 -0.28
C LYS A 96 24.91 5.71 1.22
N ALA A 97 26.10 5.66 1.82
CA ALA A 97 26.24 5.48 3.27
C ALA A 97 25.63 6.65 4.05
N VAL A 98 25.83 7.88 3.59
CA VAL A 98 25.26 9.08 4.22
C VAL A 98 23.74 9.08 4.11
N VAL A 99 23.19 8.82 2.92
CA VAL A 99 21.73 8.73 2.71
C VAL A 99 21.09 7.65 3.58
N HIS A 100 21.73 6.48 3.73
CA HIS A 100 21.23 5.46 4.66
C HIS A 100 21.24 5.95 6.11
N THR A 101 22.29 6.66 6.52
CA THR A 101 22.36 7.22 7.88
C THR A 101 21.23 8.21 8.13
N LEU A 102 20.97 9.10 7.17
CA LEU A 102 19.85 10.05 7.25
C LEU A 102 18.49 9.32 7.29
N ALA A 103 18.34 8.25 6.51
CA ALA A 103 17.13 7.42 6.52
C ALA A 103 16.91 6.72 7.88
N THR A 104 17.96 6.13 8.45
CA THR A 104 17.94 5.49 9.78
C THR A 104 17.59 6.50 10.86
N THR A 105 18.21 7.69 10.82
CA THR A 105 17.90 8.79 11.73
C THR A 105 16.42 9.21 11.61
N ALA A 106 15.94 9.42 10.38
CA ALA A 106 14.54 9.79 10.14
C ALA A 106 13.54 8.70 10.56
N HIS A 107 13.93 7.42 10.60
CA HIS A 107 13.03 6.33 10.96
C HIS A 107 12.55 6.38 12.42
N TYR A 108 13.35 6.92 13.36
CA TYR A 108 13.07 6.85 14.79
C TYR A 108 11.93 7.75 15.29
N GLY A 109 11.43 8.68 14.47
CA GLY A 109 10.28 9.50 14.82
C GLY A 109 10.20 10.84 14.09
N PRO A 110 9.11 11.59 14.29
CA PRO A 110 8.87 12.87 13.63
C PRO A 110 9.92 13.92 14.00
N ASP A 111 10.34 14.00 15.27
CA ASP A 111 11.32 15.00 15.74
C ASP A 111 12.67 14.83 15.01
N MET A 112 13.08 13.57 14.82
CA MET A 112 14.33 13.24 14.17
C MET A 112 14.27 13.43 12.66
N ALA A 113 13.13 13.10 12.04
CA ALA A 113 12.88 13.42 10.64
C ALA A 113 12.88 14.95 10.41
N ALA A 114 12.30 15.74 11.33
CA ALA A 114 12.34 17.19 11.29
C ALA A 114 13.77 17.73 11.42
N ALA A 115 14.62 17.13 12.27
CA ALA A 115 16.04 17.49 12.37
C ALA A 115 16.80 17.26 11.05
N VAL A 116 16.53 16.15 10.36
CA VAL A 116 17.10 15.86 9.03
C VAL A 116 16.70 16.93 8.00
N ILE A 117 15.44 17.38 8.02
CA ILE A 117 14.98 18.46 7.15
C ILE A 117 15.62 19.81 7.54
N LYS A 118 15.69 20.12 8.84
CA LYS A 118 16.32 21.35 9.37
C LYS A 118 17.79 21.47 8.95
N ALA A 119 18.49 20.34 8.81
CA ALA A 119 19.85 20.29 8.30
C ALA A 119 19.99 20.47 6.78
N GLU A 120 18.89 20.77 6.07
CA GLU A 120 18.81 20.92 4.62
C GLU A 120 19.16 19.65 3.82
N ALA A 121 18.74 18.47 4.31
CA ALA A 121 18.98 17.23 3.58
C ALA A 121 18.11 17.06 2.32
N LEU A 122 16.93 17.70 2.25
CA LEU A 122 15.98 17.49 1.15
C LEU A 122 16.53 17.88 -0.24
N PRO A 123 17.15 19.06 -0.45
CA PRO A 123 17.69 19.42 -1.77
C PRO A 123 18.73 18.44 -2.32
N PRO A 124 19.82 18.07 -1.60
CA PRO A 124 20.80 17.13 -2.13
C PRO A 124 20.22 15.73 -2.35
N VAL A 125 19.36 15.23 -1.45
CA VAL A 125 18.70 13.93 -1.62
C VAL A 125 17.78 13.94 -2.85
N THR A 126 17.03 15.02 -3.07
CA THR A 126 16.18 15.19 -4.27
C THR A 126 17.01 15.22 -5.55
N MET A 127 18.18 15.85 -5.53
CA MET A 127 19.09 15.85 -6.68
C MET A 127 19.63 14.46 -7.00
N LEU A 128 19.89 13.61 -5.99
CA LEU A 128 20.26 12.22 -6.20
C LEU A 128 19.12 11.38 -6.81
N VAL A 129 17.85 11.71 -6.54
CA VAL A 129 16.72 11.05 -7.19
C VAL A 129 16.65 11.42 -8.68
N ARG A 130 16.79 12.72 -8.98
CA ARG A 130 16.66 13.27 -10.34
C ARG A 130 17.90 13.10 -11.22
N GLY A 131 19.08 12.94 -10.62
CA GLY A 131 20.36 12.91 -11.32
C GLY A 131 20.46 11.77 -12.33
N GLY A 132 20.84 12.10 -13.57
CA GLY A 132 21.01 11.11 -14.65
C GLY A 132 22.13 10.10 -14.37
N ASN A 133 23.24 10.58 -13.79
CA ASN A 133 24.44 9.77 -13.51
C ASN A 133 24.36 9.01 -12.17
N THR A 134 23.27 9.14 -11.43
CA THR A 134 23.14 8.47 -10.12
C THR A 134 22.98 6.97 -10.30
N PRO A 135 23.80 6.13 -9.63
CA PRO A 135 23.64 4.69 -9.68
C PRO A 135 22.26 4.25 -9.15
N PRO A 136 21.66 3.17 -9.68
CA PRO A 136 20.33 2.75 -9.28
C PRO A 136 20.21 2.46 -7.77
N ASP A 137 21.24 1.86 -7.17
CA ASP A 137 21.33 1.61 -5.74
C ASP A 137 21.25 2.88 -4.88
N LEU A 138 22.00 3.91 -5.27
CA LEU A 138 22.00 5.20 -4.57
C LEU A 138 20.67 5.92 -4.75
N ARG A 139 20.09 5.83 -5.95
CA ARG A 139 18.76 6.36 -6.24
C ARG A 139 17.69 5.69 -5.38
N ALA A 140 17.70 4.37 -5.27
CA ALA A 140 16.76 3.64 -4.42
C ALA A 140 16.93 4.03 -2.93
N ALA A 141 18.17 4.16 -2.45
CA ALA A 141 18.46 4.64 -1.10
C ALA A 141 17.91 6.07 -0.86
N ALA A 142 18.09 6.98 -1.83
CA ALA A 142 17.57 8.35 -1.74
C ALA A 142 16.04 8.39 -1.68
N ILE A 143 15.37 7.60 -2.52
CA ILE A 143 13.90 7.50 -2.51
C ILE A 143 13.41 6.92 -1.17
N ASN A 144 14.06 5.89 -0.64
CA ASN A 144 13.69 5.32 0.66
C ASN A 144 13.91 6.30 1.81
N CYS A 145 14.99 7.09 1.79
CA CYS A 145 15.22 8.15 2.77
C CYS A 145 14.05 9.14 2.81
N LEU A 146 13.60 9.59 1.63
CA LEU A 146 12.42 10.46 1.52
C LEU A 146 11.14 9.77 2.00
N ALA A 147 10.99 8.46 1.75
CA ALA A 147 9.84 7.70 2.23
C ALA A 147 9.80 7.60 3.76
N HIS A 148 10.95 7.40 4.41
CA HIS A 148 11.05 7.40 5.87
C HIS A 148 10.67 8.75 6.48
N ILE A 149 11.11 9.85 5.87
CA ILE A 149 10.72 11.22 6.30
C ILE A 149 9.20 11.42 6.14
N ALA A 150 8.64 11.03 4.99
CA ALA A 150 7.22 11.18 4.69
C ALA A 150 6.30 10.25 5.48
N THR A 151 6.81 9.21 6.16
CA THR A 151 6.01 8.22 6.88
C THR A 151 5.37 8.79 8.15
N HIS A 152 5.91 9.86 8.73
CA HIS A 152 5.49 10.36 10.04
C HIS A 152 4.20 11.20 10.00
N ASN A 153 4.30 12.49 9.70
CA ASN A 153 3.16 13.40 9.72
C ASN A 153 2.92 14.06 8.34
N GLU A 154 1.82 14.79 8.23
CA GLU A 154 1.39 15.44 6.99
C GLU A 154 2.33 16.58 6.59
N ASP A 155 2.84 17.35 7.57
CA ASP A 155 3.75 18.47 7.33
C ASP A 155 5.10 18.04 6.74
N LEU A 156 5.69 16.96 7.26
CA LEU A 156 6.93 16.38 6.75
C LEU A 156 6.72 15.79 5.35
N ALA A 157 5.58 15.11 5.13
CA ALA A 157 5.22 14.59 3.82
C ALA A 157 5.04 15.71 2.79
N ALA A 158 4.40 16.82 3.16
CA ALA A 158 4.22 17.98 2.30
C ALA A 158 5.56 18.63 1.91
N GLN A 159 6.50 18.73 2.86
CA GLN A 159 7.86 19.23 2.57
C GLN A 159 8.65 18.33 1.61
N VAL A 160 8.48 17.01 1.71
CA VAL A 160 9.06 16.05 0.76
C VAL A 160 8.39 16.13 -0.61
N ALA A 161 7.08 16.38 -0.67
CA ALA A 161 6.27 16.34 -1.89
C ALA A 161 6.44 17.57 -2.81
N SER A 162 7.67 17.92 -3.20
CA SER A 162 7.84 18.93 -4.26
C SER A 162 7.32 18.39 -5.61
N PRO A 163 6.58 19.17 -6.42
CA PRO A 163 5.98 18.68 -7.67
C PRO A 163 6.98 17.99 -8.60
N GLY A 164 8.14 18.61 -8.85
CA GLY A 164 9.18 18.02 -9.70
C GLY A 164 9.83 16.75 -9.10
N LEU A 165 9.71 16.50 -7.79
CA LEU A 165 10.20 15.25 -7.19
C LEU A 165 9.15 14.15 -7.41
N VAL A 166 7.87 14.47 -7.19
CA VAL A 166 6.76 13.55 -7.44
C VAL A 166 6.78 13.08 -8.90
N GLU A 167 6.89 13.97 -9.88
CA GLU A 167 6.99 13.62 -11.30
C GLU A 167 8.20 12.72 -11.59
N SER A 168 9.36 13.04 -11.01
CA SER A 168 10.58 12.23 -11.18
C SER A 168 10.42 10.82 -10.60
N VAL A 169 9.80 10.69 -9.41
CA VAL A 169 9.53 9.41 -8.76
C VAL A 169 8.49 8.60 -9.53
N VAL A 170 7.44 9.24 -10.05
CA VAL A 170 6.45 8.61 -10.92
C VAL A 170 7.09 8.07 -12.19
N ALA A 171 8.02 8.81 -12.82
CA ALA A 171 8.75 8.31 -13.98
C ALA A 171 9.58 7.06 -13.66
N ARG A 172 10.12 6.95 -12.44
CA ARG A 172 10.87 5.77 -11.98
C ARG A 172 9.99 4.58 -11.61
N LEU A 173 8.71 4.79 -11.33
CA LEU A 173 7.73 3.72 -11.10
C LEU A 173 7.57 2.81 -12.33
N ALA A 174 7.78 3.35 -13.53
CA ALA A 174 7.72 2.63 -14.79
C ALA A 174 9.09 2.16 -15.31
N ASP A 175 10.15 2.26 -14.51
CA ASP A 175 11.50 1.81 -14.89
C ASP A 175 11.52 0.28 -15.03
N LYS A 176 11.90 -0.24 -16.21
CA LYS A 176 11.87 -1.67 -16.52
C LYS A 176 13.08 -2.42 -15.94
N MET A 177 14.23 -1.76 -15.85
CA MET A 177 15.51 -2.44 -15.66
C MET A 177 15.84 -2.67 -14.18
N VAL A 178 15.32 -1.84 -13.27
CA VAL A 178 15.74 -1.85 -11.86
C VAL A 178 14.55 -2.00 -10.90
N PRO A 179 14.23 -3.23 -10.45
CA PRO A 179 13.15 -3.49 -9.50
C PRO A 179 13.29 -2.74 -8.17
N THR A 180 14.51 -2.58 -7.65
CA THR A 180 14.76 -1.92 -6.37
C THR A 180 14.35 -0.44 -6.40
N VAL A 181 14.70 0.29 -7.45
CA VAL A 181 14.29 1.69 -7.66
C VAL A 181 12.78 1.79 -7.82
N ARG A 182 12.20 0.90 -8.63
CA ARG A 182 10.77 0.88 -8.90
C ARG A 182 9.94 0.62 -7.62
N ARG A 183 10.38 -0.31 -6.77
CA ARG A 183 9.73 -0.60 -5.47
C ARG A 183 9.89 0.55 -4.48
N ALA A 184 11.07 1.16 -4.41
CA ALA A 184 11.29 2.35 -3.59
C ALA A 184 10.36 3.49 -4.03
N ALA A 185 10.19 3.71 -5.34
CA ALA A 185 9.28 4.71 -5.88
C ALA A 185 7.83 4.44 -5.47
N ALA A 186 7.36 3.19 -5.60
CA ALA A 186 6.02 2.80 -5.14
C ALA A 186 5.81 3.06 -3.64
N ALA A 187 6.81 2.75 -2.81
CA ALA A 187 6.75 2.98 -1.37
C ALA A 187 6.63 4.48 -1.03
N LEU A 188 7.47 5.33 -1.62
CA LEU A 188 7.39 6.78 -1.41
C LEU A 188 6.04 7.35 -1.85
N LEU A 189 5.57 7.01 -3.06
CA LEU A 189 4.28 7.50 -3.58
C LEU A 189 3.11 7.04 -2.70
N LEU A 190 3.19 5.83 -2.15
CA LEU A 190 2.19 5.32 -1.20
C LEU A 190 2.22 6.07 0.13
N GLN A 191 3.40 6.42 0.66
CA GLN A 191 3.50 7.24 1.88
C GLN A 191 2.96 8.66 1.65
N LEU A 192 3.22 9.27 0.49
CA LEU A 192 2.67 10.59 0.18
C LEU A 192 1.15 10.54 0.01
N SER A 193 0.65 9.56 -0.74
CA SER A 193 -0.78 9.47 -1.08
C SER A 193 -1.67 9.17 0.12
N ARG A 194 -1.18 8.45 1.14
CA ARG A 194 -1.99 8.09 2.32
C ARG A 194 -2.13 9.20 3.36
N LYS A 195 -1.39 10.31 3.21
CA LYS A 195 -1.34 11.36 4.24
C LYS A 195 -2.51 12.32 4.12
N THR A 196 -2.68 12.93 2.95
CA THR A 196 -3.77 13.89 2.73
C THR A 196 -4.39 13.73 1.35
N PRO A 197 -5.67 14.13 1.18
CA PRO A 197 -6.31 14.20 -0.13
C PRO A 197 -5.54 15.07 -1.12
N ALA A 198 -4.94 16.18 -0.65
CA ALA A 198 -4.16 17.09 -1.48
C ALA A 198 -2.90 16.42 -2.05
N LEU A 199 -2.17 15.67 -1.22
CA LEU A 199 -0.99 14.92 -1.67
C LEU A 199 -1.36 13.76 -2.60
N ALA A 200 -2.45 13.05 -2.32
CA ALA A 200 -2.97 12.02 -3.22
C ALA A 200 -3.33 12.61 -4.60
N ALA A 201 -3.99 13.76 -4.63
CA ALA A 201 -4.31 14.47 -5.87
C ALA A 201 -3.06 14.90 -6.63
N GLN A 202 -2.02 15.39 -5.94
CA GLN A 202 -0.75 15.75 -6.56
C GLN A 202 -0.03 14.53 -7.17
N VAL A 203 0.03 13.41 -6.44
CA VAL A 203 0.59 12.15 -6.96
C VAL A 203 -0.19 11.67 -8.18
N CYS A 204 -1.52 11.76 -8.12
CA CYS A 204 -2.38 11.40 -9.25
C CYS A 204 -2.13 12.30 -10.47
N ALA A 205 -2.04 13.62 -10.27
CA ALA A 205 -1.79 14.61 -11.32
C ALA A 205 -0.40 14.47 -11.96
N GLY A 206 0.58 13.98 -11.22
CA GLY A 206 1.92 13.66 -11.74
C GLY A 206 1.98 12.45 -12.68
N GLY A 207 0.85 11.84 -13.05
CA GLY A 207 0.78 10.70 -13.97
C GLY A 207 0.95 9.33 -13.29
N CYS A 208 0.80 9.26 -11.96
CA CYS A 208 0.96 8.01 -11.21
C CYS A 208 0.03 6.87 -11.69
N PRO A 209 -1.27 7.09 -12.01
CA PRO A 209 -2.16 6.00 -12.46
C PRO A 209 -1.61 5.21 -13.65
N THR A 210 -1.16 5.88 -14.70
CA THR A 210 -0.62 5.24 -15.91
C THR A 210 0.70 4.51 -15.64
N ALA A 211 1.56 5.09 -14.81
CA ALA A 211 2.82 4.45 -14.40
C ALA A 211 2.56 3.23 -13.50
N LEU A 212 1.52 3.29 -12.66
CA LEU A 212 1.14 2.22 -11.74
C LEU A 212 0.63 0.99 -12.48
N THR A 213 -0.13 1.16 -13.57
CA THR A 213 -0.55 0.03 -14.41
C THR A 213 0.67 -0.73 -14.95
N LYS A 214 1.67 -0.01 -15.47
CA LYS A 214 2.94 -0.62 -15.94
C LYS A 214 3.70 -1.29 -14.80
N PHE A 215 3.73 -0.67 -13.62
CA PHE A 215 4.35 -1.25 -12.43
C PHE A 215 3.71 -2.59 -12.05
N LEU A 216 2.38 -2.65 -11.97
CA LEU A 216 1.65 -3.87 -11.60
C LEU A 216 1.85 -4.99 -12.63
N GLN A 217 2.00 -4.64 -13.91
CA GLN A 217 2.33 -5.58 -14.96
C GLN A 217 3.74 -6.16 -14.84
N MET A 218 4.70 -5.39 -14.32
CA MET A 218 6.09 -5.83 -14.13
C MET A 218 6.31 -6.56 -12.81
N GLU A 219 5.62 -6.16 -11.75
CA GLU A 219 5.70 -6.76 -10.41
C GLU A 219 4.63 -7.83 -10.19
N LYS A 220 4.14 -8.49 -11.25
CA LYS A 220 3.09 -9.51 -11.16
C LYS A 220 3.37 -10.53 -10.05
N ASP A 221 4.56 -11.10 -10.07
CA ASP A 221 5.01 -12.12 -9.09
C ASP A 221 6.07 -11.55 -8.12
N GLY A 222 6.20 -10.23 -8.09
CA GLY A 222 7.21 -9.54 -7.29
C GLY A 222 6.66 -9.05 -5.95
N ASP A 223 7.57 -8.89 -4.98
CA ASP A 223 7.26 -8.38 -3.64
C ASP A 223 6.61 -6.98 -3.66
N GLY A 224 6.80 -6.22 -4.76
CA GLY A 224 6.22 -4.90 -4.94
C GLY A 224 4.71 -4.89 -5.25
N CYS A 225 4.11 -6.03 -5.61
CA CYS A 225 2.72 -6.12 -6.04
C CYS A 225 1.75 -5.54 -5.01
N CYS A 226 1.88 -5.96 -3.74
CA CYS A 226 1.00 -5.51 -2.66
C CYS A 226 1.07 -3.98 -2.46
N THR A 227 2.27 -3.41 -2.50
CA THR A 227 2.48 -1.96 -2.41
C THR A 227 1.81 -1.22 -3.58
N GLY A 228 1.93 -1.74 -4.80
CA GLY A 228 1.28 -1.15 -5.97
C GLY A 228 -0.25 -1.20 -5.90
N VAL A 229 -0.81 -2.34 -5.51
CA VAL A 229 -2.26 -2.51 -5.34
C VAL A 229 -2.78 -1.55 -4.27
N THR A 230 -2.07 -1.46 -3.14
CA THR A 230 -2.42 -0.54 -2.04
C THR A 230 -2.32 0.92 -2.49
N LEU A 231 -1.33 1.29 -3.29
CA LEU A 231 -1.21 2.64 -3.85
C LEU A 231 -2.41 2.99 -4.74
N GLY A 232 -2.84 2.07 -5.62
CA GLY A 232 -4.02 2.27 -6.46
C GLY A 232 -5.30 2.47 -5.64
N GLY A 233 -5.51 1.64 -4.62
CA GLY A 233 -6.64 1.81 -3.69
C GLY A 233 -6.59 3.12 -2.91
N THR A 234 -5.42 3.51 -2.42
CA THR A 234 -5.21 4.75 -1.64
C THR A 234 -5.51 5.98 -2.49
N LEU A 235 -5.01 6.04 -3.73
CA LEU A 235 -5.31 7.13 -4.66
C LEU A 235 -6.82 7.23 -4.94
N ALA A 236 -7.50 6.09 -5.03
CA ALA A 236 -8.93 6.02 -5.25
C ALA A 236 -9.78 6.25 -3.98
N SER A 237 -9.19 6.40 -2.79
CA SER A 237 -9.97 6.46 -1.53
C SER A 237 -10.58 7.84 -1.25
N TYR A 238 -9.95 8.92 -1.74
CA TYR A 238 -10.26 10.27 -1.27
C TYR A 238 -11.28 11.03 -2.13
N SER A 239 -11.25 10.86 -3.45
CA SER A 239 -12.00 11.70 -4.38
C SER A 239 -12.50 10.92 -5.59
N PRO A 240 -13.70 11.24 -6.11
CA PRO A 240 -14.19 10.66 -7.35
C PRO A 240 -13.27 10.98 -8.55
N ILE A 241 -12.59 12.13 -8.52
CA ILE A 241 -11.68 12.54 -9.62
C ILE A 241 -10.46 11.61 -9.67
N THR A 242 -9.84 11.35 -8.51
CA THR A 242 -8.67 10.47 -8.44
C THR A 242 -9.06 9.01 -8.67
N ALA A 243 -10.21 8.57 -8.15
CA ALA A 243 -10.75 7.24 -8.41
C ALA A 243 -10.99 7.01 -9.90
N LYS A 244 -11.61 7.97 -10.59
CA LYS A 244 -11.83 7.92 -12.04
C LYS A 244 -10.50 7.84 -12.80
N ALA A 245 -9.53 8.68 -12.48
CA ALA A 245 -8.21 8.64 -13.13
C ALA A 245 -7.50 7.28 -12.95
N VAL A 246 -7.63 6.64 -11.78
CA VAL A 246 -7.07 5.31 -11.50
C VAL A 246 -7.76 4.22 -12.32
N VAL A 247 -9.09 4.28 -12.44
CA VAL A 247 -9.88 3.30 -13.20
C VAL A 247 -9.67 3.47 -14.71
N ASP A 248 -9.65 4.71 -15.21
CA ASP A 248 -9.41 5.05 -16.62
C ASP A 248 -8.01 4.64 -17.08
N ALA A 249 -7.01 4.69 -16.18
CA ALA A 249 -5.66 4.18 -16.44
C ALA A 249 -5.56 2.64 -16.43
N ALA A 250 -6.68 1.93 -16.28
CA ALA A 250 -6.77 0.46 -16.20
C ALA A 250 -6.06 -0.18 -15.00
N VAL A 251 -5.81 0.57 -13.92
CA VAL A 251 -5.27 0.01 -12.68
C VAL A 251 -6.23 -1.05 -12.11
N GLY A 252 -7.54 -0.83 -12.23
CA GLY A 252 -8.57 -1.78 -11.83
C GLY A 252 -8.40 -3.17 -12.45
N ALA A 253 -8.04 -3.26 -13.73
CA ALA A 253 -7.85 -4.53 -14.42
C ALA A 253 -6.66 -5.31 -13.85
N GLU A 254 -5.57 -4.63 -13.53
CA GLU A 254 -4.40 -5.26 -12.89
C GLU A 254 -4.69 -5.68 -11.45
N VAL A 255 -5.49 -4.91 -10.71
CA VAL A 255 -5.96 -5.29 -9.36
C VAL A 255 -6.87 -6.52 -9.42
N VAL A 256 -7.77 -6.61 -10.39
CA VAL A 256 -8.59 -7.80 -10.63
C VAL A 256 -7.72 -9.03 -10.92
N GLN A 257 -6.69 -8.87 -11.76
CA GLN A 257 -5.73 -9.95 -12.02
C GLN A 257 -4.93 -10.33 -10.78
N ALA A 258 -4.56 -9.37 -9.92
CA ALA A 258 -3.86 -9.64 -8.66
C ALA A 258 -4.73 -10.45 -7.68
N LEU A 259 -6.03 -10.14 -7.59
CA LEU A 259 -6.98 -10.89 -6.78
C LEU A 259 -7.08 -12.36 -7.23
N ARG A 260 -7.34 -12.59 -8.53
CA ARG A 260 -7.47 -13.94 -9.10
C ARG A 260 -6.22 -14.81 -8.89
N ARG A 261 -5.03 -14.21 -8.92
CA ARG A 261 -3.76 -14.91 -8.73
C ARG A 261 -3.52 -15.28 -7.26
N GLY A 262 -3.83 -14.38 -6.33
CA GLY A 262 -3.64 -14.67 -4.92
C GLY A 262 -4.55 -15.78 -4.40
N ASP A 263 -5.68 -16.05 -5.06
CA ASP A 263 -6.52 -17.23 -4.79
C ASP A 263 -5.82 -18.55 -5.16
N SER A 264 -4.89 -18.55 -6.14
CA SER A 264 -4.15 -19.76 -6.56
C SER A 264 -3.00 -20.13 -5.61
N ALA A 265 -2.46 -19.15 -4.88
CA ALA A 265 -1.39 -19.36 -3.89
C ALA A 265 -1.90 -19.91 -2.54
N GLY A 266 -3.22 -19.90 -2.30
CA GLY A 266 -3.84 -20.47 -1.10
C GLY A 266 -3.68 -21.99 -0.96
N ASN A 267 -3.29 -22.69 -2.03
CA ASN A 267 -2.97 -24.12 -2.00
C ASN A 267 -1.48 -24.43 -1.80
N SER A 268 -0.62 -23.41 -1.68
CA SER A 268 0.79 -23.54 -1.34
C SER A 268 1.12 -22.69 -0.10
N SER A 269 0.59 -23.13 1.04
CA SER A 269 1.08 -22.67 2.34
C SER A 269 2.60 -22.91 2.41
N THR A 270 3.41 -21.83 2.33
CA THR A 270 4.76 -21.64 2.93
C THR A 270 5.66 -20.56 2.28
N ALA A 271 5.25 -19.77 1.30
CA ALA A 271 6.19 -18.89 0.57
C ALA A 271 6.14 -17.37 0.84
N ALA A 272 5.44 -16.88 1.88
CA ALA A 272 5.31 -15.43 2.14
C ALA A 272 5.71 -14.98 3.56
N ALA A 273 6.56 -15.76 4.24
CA ALA A 273 7.14 -15.38 5.54
C ALA A 273 8.61 -14.90 5.45
N ALA A 274 9.16 -14.69 4.25
CA ALA A 274 10.55 -14.26 4.11
C ALA A 274 10.77 -13.42 2.84
N ALA A 275 10.65 -12.08 2.95
CA ALA A 275 11.41 -11.13 2.11
C ALA A 275 11.22 -9.65 2.56
N VAL A 276 11.35 -9.36 3.86
CA VAL A 276 12.03 -8.12 4.30
C VAL A 276 13.27 -8.56 5.06
N THR A 277 14.23 -9.05 4.30
CA THR A 277 15.64 -9.13 4.68
C THR A 277 16.45 -8.87 3.41
N THR A 278 16.52 -7.61 2.99
CA THR A 278 17.73 -7.19 2.29
C THR A 278 18.87 -7.41 3.29
N LYS A 279 19.75 -8.37 3.02
CA LYS A 279 20.98 -8.62 3.78
C LYS A 279 21.81 -7.33 3.88
N SER A 280 21.62 -6.58 4.97
CA SER A 280 22.70 -6.07 5.81
C SER A 280 22.13 -5.55 7.14
N GLY A 281 22.38 -6.29 8.23
CA GLY A 281 22.62 -5.73 9.57
C GLY A 281 21.44 -5.17 10.37
N ALA A 282 21.22 -5.79 11.54
CA ALA A 282 20.53 -5.29 12.74
C ALA A 282 18.98 -5.29 12.73
N THR A 283 18.42 -6.38 13.24
CA THR A 283 17.05 -6.50 13.73
C THR A 283 16.87 -5.69 15.02
N LEU A 284 15.91 -4.75 15.04
CA LEU A 284 15.36 -4.19 16.28
C LEU A 284 13.85 -4.42 16.31
N LYS A 285 13.42 -5.20 17.29
CA LYS A 285 12.01 -5.44 17.65
C LYS A 285 11.50 -4.23 18.42
N SER A 286 10.38 -3.64 17.98
CA SER A 286 9.67 -2.61 18.72
C SER A 286 8.85 -3.24 19.85
N ALA A 287 9.10 -2.78 21.07
CA ALA A 287 8.20 -2.92 22.21
C ALA A 287 7.76 -1.50 22.59
N ALA A 288 6.47 -1.20 22.48
CA ALA A 288 5.90 0.03 23.01
C ALA A 288 4.56 -0.30 23.69
N THR A 289 4.59 -0.14 25.01
CA THR A 289 3.54 -0.36 25.99
C THR A 289 2.45 0.70 25.91
N ALA A 290 1.20 0.27 26.11
CA ALA A 290 -0.02 1.07 26.13
C ALA A 290 -0.19 1.92 27.41
N GLN A 291 -0.97 3.01 27.33
CA GLN A 291 -1.91 3.44 28.37
C GLN A 291 -2.92 4.53 27.90
N ASN A 292 -4.17 4.06 27.71
CA ASN A 292 -5.52 4.56 28.07
C ASN A 292 -6.05 6.02 27.86
N PRO A 293 -7.40 6.18 27.77
CA PRO A 293 -8.06 7.20 26.95
C PRO A 293 -8.99 8.15 27.73
N THR A 294 -9.45 9.21 27.08
CA THR A 294 -10.65 9.95 27.49
C THR A 294 -11.58 10.18 26.29
N MET A 295 -12.87 10.01 26.56
CA MET A 295 -13.98 10.01 25.60
C MET A 295 -14.37 11.43 25.15
N THR A 296 -14.67 11.60 23.86
CA THR A 296 -15.74 12.48 23.38
C THR A 296 -16.25 12.01 22.02
N LYS A 297 -17.56 11.76 21.93
CA LYS A 297 -18.33 11.44 20.71
C LYS A 297 -18.49 12.69 19.83
N GLY A 298 -18.34 12.56 18.52
CA GLY A 298 -18.78 13.58 17.56
C GLY A 298 -18.44 13.30 16.09
N ILE A 299 -19.39 12.72 15.37
CA ILE A 299 -19.73 12.96 13.94
C ILE A 299 -18.59 12.87 12.90
N GLY A 300 -18.48 11.67 12.29
CA GLY A 300 -18.32 11.43 10.84
C GLY A 300 -17.23 12.17 10.05
N SER A 301 -16.01 11.61 10.02
CA SER A 301 -15.06 11.81 8.92
C SER A 301 -14.80 10.47 8.22
N ALA A 302 -14.80 10.46 6.89
CA ALA A 302 -14.56 9.29 6.05
C ALA A 302 -13.05 8.92 5.95
N GLY A 303 -12.27 9.21 7.00
CA GLY A 303 -10.83 8.93 7.08
C GLY A 303 -10.47 7.68 7.90
N ASP A 304 -11.38 7.17 8.73
CA ASP A 304 -11.11 6.07 9.67
C ASP A 304 -11.62 4.71 9.15
N THR A 305 -11.19 4.28 7.96
CA THR A 305 -11.37 2.90 7.49
C THR A 305 -10.12 2.02 7.63
N PHE A 306 -9.21 2.41 8.52
CA PHE A 306 -8.29 1.50 9.18
C PHE A 306 -8.86 1.21 10.58
N GLY A 307 -9.86 0.33 10.64
CA GLY A 307 -10.33 -0.20 11.91
C GLY A 307 -9.15 -0.78 12.68
N SER A 308 -8.98 -0.30 13.91
CA SER A 308 -8.01 -0.74 14.93
C SER A 308 -7.62 -2.22 14.82
N THR A 309 -6.58 -2.48 14.04
CA THR A 309 -5.75 -3.68 14.10
C THR A 309 -4.32 -3.20 13.87
N ALA A 310 -3.41 -3.66 14.72
CA ALA A 310 -2.01 -3.24 14.85
C ALA A 310 -1.28 -2.81 13.55
N PRO A 311 -0.30 -1.88 13.63
CA PRO A 311 0.33 -1.26 12.45
C PRO A 311 1.10 -2.19 11.50
N ASP A 312 1.29 -3.48 11.79
CA ASP A 312 2.30 -4.32 11.11
C ASP A 312 1.83 -5.74 10.72
N ALA A 313 0.53 -5.97 10.48
CA ALA A 313 0.10 -7.25 9.90
C ALA A 313 0.36 -7.27 8.37
N PRO A 314 1.09 -8.25 7.81
CA PRO A 314 1.29 -8.34 6.37
C PRO A 314 -0.06 -8.57 5.68
N ILE A 315 -0.54 -7.53 5.00
CA ILE A 315 -1.79 -7.59 4.24
C ILE A 315 -1.55 -8.51 3.04
N SER A 316 -2.36 -9.56 2.93
CA SER A 316 -2.29 -10.45 1.77
C SER A 316 -2.68 -9.70 0.50
N ILE A 317 -2.06 -10.05 -0.64
CA ILE A 317 -2.37 -9.43 -1.93
C ILE A 317 -3.88 -9.49 -2.24
N PRO A 318 -4.61 -10.61 -2.01
CA PRO A 318 -6.06 -10.66 -2.15
C PRO A 318 -6.81 -9.66 -1.28
N ALA A 319 -6.43 -9.50 -0.01
CA ALA A 319 -7.10 -8.56 0.89
C ALA A 319 -6.86 -7.10 0.44
N ALA A 320 -5.63 -6.77 0.03
CA ALA A 320 -5.28 -5.47 -0.52
C ALA A 320 -6.03 -5.19 -1.83
N ALA A 321 -6.15 -6.19 -2.71
CA ALA A 321 -6.83 -6.07 -3.99
C ALA A 321 -8.34 -5.88 -3.82
N ALA A 322 -8.97 -6.67 -2.95
CA ALA A 322 -10.38 -6.50 -2.62
C ALA A 322 -10.66 -5.13 -2.01
N TRP A 323 -9.80 -4.66 -1.08
CA TRP A 323 -9.91 -3.30 -0.54
C TRP A 323 -9.74 -2.23 -1.63
N ALA A 324 -8.75 -2.35 -2.51
CA ALA A 324 -8.53 -1.38 -3.57
C ALA A 324 -9.73 -1.30 -4.53
N LEU A 325 -10.34 -2.43 -4.88
CA LEU A 325 -11.57 -2.46 -5.69
C LEU A 325 -12.76 -1.82 -4.98
N GLU A 326 -12.88 -2.02 -3.66
CA GLU A 326 -13.89 -1.34 -2.84
C GLU A 326 -13.73 0.19 -2.92
N GLN A 327 -12.51 0.69 -2.73
CA GLN A 327 -12.22 2.13 -2.79
C GLN A 327 -12.50 2.72 -4.18
N MET A 328 -12.16 2.00 -5.25
CA MET A 328 -12.47 2.46 -6.62
C MET A 328 -13.98 2.49 -6.90
N ALA A 329 -14.73 1.52 -6.36
CA ALA A 329 -16.17 1.38 -6.60
C ALA A 329 -17.04 2.36 -5.78
N GLN A 330 -16.56 2.85 -4.64
CA GLN A 330 -17.39 3.68 -3.73
C GLN A 330 -17.77 5.06 -4.29
N HIS A 331 -17.08 5.52 -5.34
CA HIS A 331 -17.19 6.87 -5.88
C HIS A 331 -18.25 7.05 -6.99
N GLY A 332 -18.98 6.00 -7.37
CA GLY A 332 -20.15 6.13 -8.25
C GLY A 332 -20.30 5.02 -9.27
N GLU A 333 -21.31 5.19 -10.13
CA GLU A 333 -21.67 4.20 -11.16
C GLU A 333 -20.63 4.16 -12.30
N GLU A 334 -20.04 5.31 -12.66
CA GLU A 334 -19.07 5.37 -13.76
C GLU A 334 -17.83 4.52 -13.49
N THR A 335 -17.18 4.72 -12.33
CA THR A 335 -16.00 3.91 -11.93
C THR A 335 -16.39 2.45 -11.75
N THR A 336 -17.54 2.19 -11.13
CA THR A 336 -18.03 0.83 -10.89
C THR A 336 -18.29 0.06 -12.18
N MET A 337 -18.94 0.68 -13.16
CA MET A 337 -19.25 0.01 -14.43
C MET A 337 -18.00 -0.30 -15.25
N ALA A 338 -16.98 0.55 -15.20
CA ALA A 338 -15.67 0.28 -15.79
C ALA A 338 -14.93 -0.87 -15.07
N LEU A 339 -15.01 -0.96 -13.74
CA LEU A 339 -14.46 -2.11 -13.00
C LEU A 339 -15.20 -3.42 -13.32
N ILE A 340 -16.52 -3.35 -13.49
CA ILE A 340 -17.34 -4.50 -13.87
C ILE A 340 -16.96 -5.01 -15.25
N SER A 341 -16.74 -4.12 -16.23
CA SER A 341 -16.27 -4.53 -17.58
C SER A 341 -14.87 -5.15 -17.55
N GLN A 342 -14.04 -4.80 -16.56
CA GLN A 342 -12.74 -5.43 -16.29
C GLN A 342 -12.87 -6.77 -15.53
N GLY A 343 -14.07 -7.20 -15.17
CA GLY A 343 -14.34 -8.48 -14.50
C GLY A 343 -14.15 -8.46 -12.99
N ALA A 344 -14.28 -7.29 -12.34
CA ALA A 344 -14.17 -7.17 -10.88
C ALA A 344 -15.25 -7.95 -10.14
N LEU A 345 -16.50 -7.91 -10.63
CA LEU A 345 -17.64 -8.51 -9.93
C LEU A 345 -17.51 -10.04 -9.77
N SER A 346 -17.06 -10.74 -10.83
CA SER A 346 -16.80 -12.18 -10.77
C SER A 346 -15.59 -12.50 -9.91
N ALA A 347 -14.48 -11.78 -10.09
CA ALA A 347 -13.26 -12.02 -9.33
C ALA A 347 -13.46 -11.86 -7.81
N VAL A 348 -14.18 -10.82 -7.38
CA VAL A 348 -14.47 -10.60 -5.96
C VAL A 348 -15.45 -11.65 -5.42
N LEU A 349 -16.41 -12.12 -6.24
CA LEU A 349 -17.29 -13.21 -5.85
C LEU A 349 -16.52 -14.51 -5.64
N ASP A 350 -15.59 -14.84 -6.53
CA ASP A 350 -14.78 -16.04 -6.44
C ASP A 350 -13.88 -15.99 -5.19
N GLY A 351 -13.20 -14.87 -4.94
CA GLY A 351 -12.43 -14.65 -3.72
C GLY A 351 -13.28 -14.70 -2.44
N TYR A 352 -14.53 -14.21 -2.48
CA TYR A 352 -15.47 -14.33 -1.36
C TYR A 352 -15.85 -15.79 -1.07
N LYS A 353 -16.09 -16.59 -2.11
CA LYS A 353 -16.41 -18.02 -1.97
C LYS A 353 -15.21 -18.81 -1.47
N ALA A 354 -14.02 -18.58 -2.03
CA ALA A 354 -12.79 -19.25 -1.66
C ALA A 354 -12.41 -19.01 -0.19
N SER A 355 -12.59 -17.78 0.31
CA SER A 355 -12.27 -17.41 1.68
C SER A 355 -13.35 -17.75 2.73
N ALA A 356 -14.53 -18.23 2.32
CA ALA A 356 -15.65 -18.48 3.23
C ALA A 356 -15.36 -19.60 4.25
N ALA A 357 -14.67 -20.66 3.84
CA ALA A 357 -14.29 -21.77 4.73
C ALA A 357 -13.23 -21.33 5.75
N SER A 358 -12.24 -20.52 5.33
CA SER A 358 -11.22 -19.98 6.23
C SER A 358 -11.79 -19.00 7.25
N ALA A 359 -12.78 -18.18 6.87
CA ALA A 359 -13.40 -17.22 7.77
C ALA A 359 -14.20 -17.87 8.91
N THR A 360 -14.75 -19.07 8.69
CA THR A 360 -15.53 -19.81 9.70
C THR A 360 -14.64 -20.64 10.63
N SER A 361 -13.55 -21.21 10.11
CA SER A 361 -12.63 -22.05 10.87
C SER A 361 -11.61 -21.28 11.71
N ALA A 362 -11.22 -20.06 11.29
CA ALA A 362 -10.20 -19.28 12.00
C ALA A 362 -10.44 -17.75 11.89
N PRO A 363 -11.38 -17.18 12.67
CA PRO A 363 -11.81 -15.78 12.54
C PRO A 363 -10.74 -14.71 12.85
N GLY A 364 -9.60 -15.09 13.45
CA GLY A 364 -8.47 -14.19 13.73
C GLY A 364 -7.32 -14.25 12.72
N ARG A 365 -7.41 -15.08 11.66
CA ARG A 365 -6.34 -15.21 10.66
C ARG A 365 -6.44 -14.14 9.56
N PRO A 366 -5.33 -13.80 8.88
CA PRO A 366 -5.33 -12.85 7.76
C PRO A 366 -6.26 -13.26 6.60
N GLU A 367 -6.55 -14.55 6.44
CA GLU A 367 -7.52 -15.06 5.46
C GLU A 367 -8.97 -14.61 5.75
N ALA A 368 -9.35 -14.42 7.01
CA ALA A 368 -10.65 -13.86 7.38
C ALA A 368 -10.77 -12.39 6.95
N ALA A 369 -9.64 -11.67 6.87
CA ALA A 369 -9.62 -10.31 6.31
C ALA A 369 -9.96 -10.32 4.82
N VAL A 370 -9.52 -11.32 4.05
CA VAL A 370 -9.88 -11.46 2.63
C VAL A 370 -11.39 -11.58 2.47
N PHE A 371 -12.04 -12.46 3.26
CA PHE A 371 -13.49 -12.63 3.23
C PHE A 371 -14.25 -11.32 3.51
N MET A 372 -13.83 -10.60 4.57
CA MET A 372 -14.45 -9.33 4.95
C MET A 372 -14.26 -8.25 3.89
N ARG A 373 -13.06 -8.15 3.29
CA ARG A 373 -12.77 -7.20 2.21
C ARG A 373 -13.52 -7.54 0.92
N CYS A 374 -13.55 -8.81 0.51
CA CYS A 374 -14.32 -9.24 -0.66
C CYS A 374 -15.83 -8.97 -0.48
N LYS A 375 -16.37 -9.20 0.72
CA LYS A 375 -17.76 -8.87 1.05
C LYS A 375 -18.05 -7.37 0.92
N ALA A 376 -17.14 -6.52 1.41
CA ALA A 376 -17.28 -5.07 1.35
C ALA A 376 -17.20 -4.57 -0.12
N ALA A 377 -16.23 -5.06 -0.88
CA ALA A 377 -16.08 -4.78 -2.31
C ALA A 377 -17.31 -5.22 -3.12
N LEU A 378 -17.84 -6.44 -2.90
CA LEU A 378 -19.08 -6.90 -3.55
C LEU A 378 -20.25 -5.96 -3.27
N LYS A 379 -20.41 -5.55 -2.00
CA LYS A 379 -21.49 -4.64 -1.61
C LYS A 379 -21.34 -3.28 -2.31
N ALA A 380 -20.13 -2.75 -2.43
CA ALA A 380 -19.85 -1.49 -3.12
C ALA A 380 -20.16 -1.61 -4.62
N LEU A 381 -19.61 -2.62 -5.30
CA LEU A 381 -19.85 -2.87 -6.72
C LEU A 381 -21.35 -3.04 -7.02
N ILE A 382 -22.05 -3.90 -6.27
CA ILE A 382 -23.49 -4.12 -6.48
C ILE A 382 -24.29 -2.85 -6.22
N ARG A 383 -23.95 -2.04 -5.22
CA ARG A 383 -24.69 -0.81 -4.89
C ARG A 383 -24.69 0.19 -6.06
N HIS A 384 -23.60 0.25 -6.82
CA HIS A 384 -23.38 1.23 -7.88
C HIS A 384 -23.57 0.66 -9.30
N CYS A 385 -24.05 -0.57 -9.46
CA CYS A 385 -24.47 -1.09 -10.78
C CYS A 385 -25.63 -0.26 -11.33
N ASN A 386 -25.54 0.28 -12.55
CA ASN A 386 -26.61 1.11 -13.14
C ASN A 386 -27.57 0.33 -14.08
N SER A 387 -27.32 -0.96 -14.27
CA SER A 387 -28.04 -1.86 -15.17
C SER A 387 -28.20 -3.25 -14.54
N THR A 388 -29.17 -4.03 -15.02
CA THR A 388 -29.43 -5.39 -14.54
C THR A 388 -28.46 -6.42 -15.12
N ALA A 389 -27.91 -6.17 -16.31
CA ALA A 389 -27.03 -7.11 -17.00
C ALA A 389 -25.82 -7.59 -16.17
N PRO A 390 -25.08 -6.72 -15.42
CA PRO A 390 -24.02 -7.18 -14.52
C PRO A 390 -24.50 -8.02 -13.33
N LEU A 391 -25.76 -7.86 -12.93
CA LEU A 391 -26.34 -8.54 -11.77
C LEU A 391 -26.84 -9.95 -12.13
N GLU A 392 -27.21 -10.16 -13.39
CA GLU A 392 -27.76 -11.44 -13.86
C GLU A 392 -26.82 -12.64 -13.63
N PRO A 393 -25.50 -12.57 -13.89
CA PRO A 393 -24.58 -13.67 -13.55
C PRO A 393 -24.52 -14.00 -12.05
N LEU A 394 -24.88 -13.05 -11.17
CA LEU A 394 -24.93 -13.28 -9.73
C LEU A 394 -26.19 -14.00 -9.28
N VAL A 395 -27.26 -13.98 -10.09
CA VAL A 395 -28.48 -14.76 -9.86
C VAL A 395 -28.24 -16.19 -10.34
N ALA A 396 -27.46 -16.92 -9.55
CA ALA A 396 -27.08 -18.31 -9.82
C ALA A 396 -27.08 -19.13 -8.53
N GLU A 397 -27.23 -20.45 -8.66
CA GLU A 397 -27.25 -21.37 -7.53
C GLU A 397 -25.94 -21.31 -6.71
N GLY A 398 -24.80 -21.10 -7.38
CA GLY A 398 -23.52 -20.96 -6.70
C GLY A 398 -23.37 -19.71 -5.83
N THR A 399 -24.29 -18.73 -5.87
CA THR A 399 -24.14 -17.45 -5.17
C THR A 399 -24.63 -17.54 -3.72
N PRO A 400 -23.82 -17.12 -2.73
CA PRO A 400 -24.22 -17.16 -1.32
C PRO A 400 -25.42 -16.25 -0.99
N PRO A 401 -26.34 -16.67 -0.08
CA PRO A 401 -27.53 -15.89 0.28
C PRO A 401 -27.25 -14.48 0.80
N ALA A 402 -26.09 -14.30 1.45
CA ALA A 402 -25.64 -13.00 1.93
C ALA A 402 -25.36 -11.99 0.80
N VAL A 403 -24.99 -12.46 -0.39
CA VAL A 403 -24.76 -11.65 -1.59
C VAL A 403 -26.07 -11.45 -2.35
N LEU A 404 -26.89 -12.51 -2.50
CA LEU A 404 -28.18 -12.45 -3.19
C LEU A 404 -29.09 -11.35 -2.65
N LYS A 405 -29.15 -11.14 -1.34
CA LYS A 405 -29.97 -10.05 -0.74
C LYS A 405 -29.54 -8.65 -1.24
N HIS A 406 -28.26 -8.45 -1.54
CA HIS A 406 -27.74 -7.18 -2.05
C HIS A 406 -28.03 -7.03 -3.54
N VAL A 407 -27.94 -8.12 -4.30
CA VAL A 407 -28.33 -8.18 -5.72
C VAL A 407 -29.81 -7.81 -5.88
N LEU A 408 -30.71 -8.46 -5.12
CA LEU A 408 -32.15 -8.17 -5.18
C LEU A 408 -32.46 -6.73 -4.80
N ARG A 409 -31.82 -6.21 -3.74
CA ARG A 409 -31.99 -4.83 -3.32
C ARG A 409 -31.61 -3.83 -4.42
N ARG A 410 -30.59 -4.12 -5.23
CA ARG A 410 -30.23 -3.24 -6.35
C ARG A 410 -31.09 -3.47 -7.59
N ALA A 411 -31.45 -4.71 -7.89
CA ALA A 411 -32.26 -5.04 -9.05
C ALA A 411 -33.66 -4.41 -9.01
N GLU A 412 -34.30 -4.35 -7.84
CA GLU A 412 -35.64 -3.78 -7.65
C GLU A 412 -35.81 -2.36 -8.24
N PRO A 413 -35.03 -1.34 -7.84
CA PRO A 413 -35.17 0.01 -8.41
C PRO A 413 -34.77 0.08 -9.89
N LEU A 414 -33.84 -0.77 -10.36
CA LEU A 414 -33.43 -0.78 -11.77
C LEU A 414 -34.55 -1.32 -12.67
N LEU A 415 -35.22 -2.39 -12.23
CA LEU A 415 -36.38 -2.98 -12.92
C LEU A 415 -37.62 -2.09 -12.82
N ALA A 416 -37.80 -1.36 -11.71
CA ALA A 416 -38.91 -0.43 -11.57
C ALA A 416 -38.80 0.74 -12.58
N ARG A 417 -37.59 1.24 -12.81
CA ARG A 417 -37.34 2.43 -13.63
C ARG A 417 -37.60 2.24 -15.12
N ASP A 418 -37.33 1.06 -15.67
CA ASP A 418 -37.30 0.86 -17.12
C ASP A 418 -37.99 -0.45 -17.55
N ALA A 419 -39.01 -0.31 -18.42
CA ALA A 419 -39.74 -1.44 -19.00
C ALA A 419 -38.86 -2.29 -19.92
N LYS A 420 -37.89 -1.69 -20.61
CA LYS A 420 -36.96 -2.42 -21.47
C LYS A 420 -36.04 -3.32 -20.65
N SER A 421 -35.53 -2.80 -19.53
CA SER A 421 -34.78 -3.58 -18.55
C SER A 421 -35.60 -4.74 -17.99
N ARG A 422 -36.90 -4.56 -17.72
CA ARG A 422 -37.80 -5.67 -17.33
C ARG A 422 -37.91 -6.74 -18.41
N GLN A 423 -38.12 -6.35 -19.66
CA GLN A 423 -38.19 -7.29 -20.78
C GLN A 423 -36.88 -8.05 -20.95
N GLN A 424 -35.74 -7.34 -20.95
CA GLN A 424 -34.41 -7.95 -21.06
C GLN A 424 -34.15 -8.95 -19.93
N PHE A 425 -34.53 -8.62 -18.70
CA PHE A 425 -34.36 -9.49 -17.54
C PHE A 425 -35.20 -10.78 -17.61
N VAL A 426 -36.36 -10.73 -18.27
CA VAL A 426 -37.17 -11.91 -18.57
C VAL A 426 -36.53 -12.73 -19.69
N THR A 427 -36.15 -12.08 -20.80
CA THR A 427 -35.55 -12.75 -21.97
C THR A 427 -34.22 -13.43 -21.64
N SER A 428 -33.42 -12.87 -20.72
CA SER A 428 -32.16 -13.48 -20.27
C SER A 428 -32.34 -14.61 -19.24
N GLY A 429 -33.58 -14.98 -18.93
CA GLY A 429 -33.90 -15.97 -17.90
C GLY A 429 -33.54 -15.53 -16.48
N GLY A 430 -33.28 -14.23 -16.25
CA GLY A 430 -32.98 -13.69 -14.92
C GLY A 430 -34.16 -13.87 -13.96
N LEU A 431 -35.40 -13.65 -14.44
CA LEU A 431 -36.61 -13.84 -13.63
C LEU A 431 -36.83 -15.30 -13.23
N MET A 432 -36.57 -16.24 -14.14
CA MET A 432 -36.65 -17.69 -13.87
C MET A 432 -35.67 -18.09 -12.77
N ARG A 433 -34.39 -17.77 -12.96
CA ARG A 433 -33.33 -18.05 -11.97
C ARG A 433 -33.62 -17.39 -10.62
N MET A 434 -34.27 -16.22 -10.60
CA MET A 434 -34.69 -15.58 -9.35
C MET A 434 -35.76 -16.39 -8.60
N GLN A 435 -36.74 -16.98 -9.30
CA GLN A 435 -37.77 -17.81 -8.66
C GLN A 435 -37.18 -19.10 -8.09
N GLU A 436 -36.27 -19.74 -8.83
CA GLU A 436 -35.57 -20.96 -8.37
C GLU A 436 -34.79 -20.74 -7.07
N LEU A 437 -34.34 -19.50 -6.82
CA LEU A 437 -33.60 -19.14 -5.62
C LEU A 437 -34.48 -18.79 -4.41
N GLU A 438 -35.81 -18.75 -4.54
CA GLU A 438 -36.75 -18.34 -3.48
C GLU A 438 -36.48 -19.07 -2.16
N GLY A 439 -36.30 -20.40 -2.19
CA GLY A 439 -36.05 -21.24 -1.00
C GLY A 439 -34.73 -21.00 -0.28
N ARG A 440 -33.79 -20.23 -0.88
CA ARG A 440 -32.45 -19.95 -0.32
C ARG A 440 -32.31 -18.53 0.19
N LEU A 441 -33.32 -17.69 -0.01
CA LEU A 441 -33.29 -16.29 0.41
C LEU A 441 -33.56 -16.18 1.91
N CYS A 442 -32.87 -15.23 2.55
CA CYS A 442 -33.25 -14.81 3.91
C CYS A 442 -34.56 -13.99 3.87
N ALA A 443 -35.20 -13.78 5.03
CA ALA A 443 -36.46 -13.03 5.13
C ALA A 443 -36.42 -11.67 4.38
N LYS A 444 -35.35 -10.89 4.54
CA LYS A 444 -35.15 -9.62 3.82
C LYS A 444 -34.96 -9.79 2.31
N GLY A 445 -34.43 -10.93 1.86
CA GLY A 445 -34.32 -11.26 0.44
C GLY A 445 -35.68 -11.61 -0.15
N LEU A 446 -36.50 -12.39 0.57
CA LEU A 446 -37.86 -12.74 0.18
C LEU A 446 -38.77 -11.52 0.04
N GLU A 447 -38.66 -10.55 0.95
CA GLU A 447 -39.38 -9.26 0.83
C GLU A 447 -39.05 -8.53 -0.47
N ARG A 448 -37.76 -8.51 -0.86
CA ARG A 448 -37.31 -7.89 -2.10
C ARG A 448 -37.73 -8.67 -3.33
N LEU A 449 -37.72 -10.01 -3.27
CA LEU A 449 -38.25 -10.86 -4.33
C LEU A 449 -39.74 -10.59 -4.57
N LYS A 450 -40.54 -10.48 -3.50
CA LYS A 450 -41.97 -10.11 -3.61
C LYS A 450 -42.17 -8.75 -4.26
N ALA A 451 -41.37 -7.75 -3.87
CA ALA A 451 -41.41 -6.43 -4.49
C ALA A 451 -41.07 -6.47 -5.99
N ILE A 452 -40.06 -7.26 -6.37
CA ILE A 452 -39.69 -7.44 -7.79
C ILE A 452 -40.80 -8.18 -8.55
N ASN A 453 -41.37 -9.24 -7.98
CA ASN A 453 -42.45 -10.00 -8.61
C ASN A 453 -43.70 -9.13 -8.86
N ALA A 454 -43.97 -8.14 -8.00
CA ALA A 454 -45.05 -7.18 -8.20
C ALA A 454 -44.84 -6.23 -9.40
N LEU A 455 -43.62 -6.15 -9.96
CA LEU A 455 -43.31 -5.38 -11.16
C LEU A 455 -43.65 -6.12 -12.46
N PHE A 456 -44.02 -7.41 -12.38
CA PHE A 456 -44.34 -8.26 -13.51
C PHE A 456 -45.80 -8.76 -13.43
N PRO A 457 -46.44 -9.08 -14.57
CA PRO A 457 -47.76 -9.69 -14.56
C PRO A 457 -47.76 -11.01 -13.79
N ALA A 458 -48.80 -11.27 -13.01
CA ALA A 458 -48.92 -12.46 -12.14
C ALA A 458 -48.78 -13.78 -12.93
N ASP A 459 -49.29 -13.81 -14.15
CA ASP A 459 -49.24 -14.98 -15.04
C ASP A 459 -47.79 -15.33 -15.43
N VAL A 460 -46.97 -14.31 -15.71
CA VAL A 460 -45.55 -14.47 -16.06
C VAL A 460 -44.76 -15.02 -14.87
N VAL A 461 -44.99 -14.47 -13.67
CA VAL A 461 -44.33 -14.94 -12.44
C VAL A 461 -44.72 -16.38 -12.13
N THR A 462 -46.00 -16.73 -12.31
CA THR A 462 -46.52 -18.09 -12.08
C THR A 462 -45.92 -19.08 -13.06
N TYR A 463 -45.83 -18.71 -14.35
CA TYR A 463 -45.20 -19.51 -15.39
C TYR A 463 -43.75 -19.88 -15.05
N TYR A 464 -42.94 -18.90 -14.61
CA TYR A 464 -41.55 -19.15 -14.24
C TYR A 464 -41.40 -19.87 -12.90
N ARG A 465 -42.34 -19.73 -11.95
CA ARG A 465 -42.37 -20.52 -10.72
C ARG A 465 -42.63 -22.01 -10.94
N GLN A 466 -43.41 -22.35 -11.96
CA GLN A 466 -43.74 -23.75 -12.30
C GLN A 466 -42.66 -24.43 -13.13
N GLY A 467 -41.47 -23.82 -13.27
CA GLY A 467 -40.32 -24.43 -13.92
C GLY A 467 -40.38 -24.40 -15.45
N GLY A 468 -41.17 -23.51 -16.06
CA GLY A 468 -41.17 -23.29 -17.51
C GLY A 468 -41.25 -24.57 -18.34
N ASN A 469 -42.07 -25.54 -17.92
CA ASN A 469 -42.16 -26.81 -18.63
C ASN A 469 -43.12 -26.68 -19.83
N SER A 470 -42.57 -26.18 -20.94
CA SER A 470 -43.08 -26.41 -22.29
C SER A 470 -41.93 -26.33 -23.28
N LYS A 471 -41.26 -27.48 -23.40
CA LYS A 471 -40.27 -27.92 -24.40
C LYS A 471 -38.79 -27.71 -24.09
#